data_AF-A0AB33XGH3-F1
#
_entry.id   AF-A0AB33XGH3-F1
#
_cell.length_a   1.000
_cell.length_b   1.000
_cell.length_c   1.000
_cell.angle_alpha   90.00
_cell.angle_beta   90.00
_cell.angle_gamma   90.00
#
_symmetry.space_group_name_H-M   'P 1'
#
loop_
_entity.id
_entity.type
_entity.pdbx_description
1 polymer ?
#
loop_
_entity_poly.entity_id
_entity_poly.type
_entity_poly.pdbx_seq_one_letter_code
_entity_poly.pdbx_strand_id
1 'polypeptide(L)'
;MHAIDVFKVELLKKLANKKDQEEFVSRWSALHQKCSENESKFPKRKENKREKNATETLFSWYLTYLNPVTSKEKTEKRLVTWFKNLNKTPLEYLKGVEDFYNAYGEVLEMQDRYAYLLSYVASDYWRVILCTSLLHHYSDQDIEALKKLLVKFYYQNWVAGRTNSKIEQTCCNIINALKEKKSIENIASIVKKYLDNNNVTQHFKENLEDDHLYTKFYFINGKTAKKNSWVKPVLILVNYFMSDNANPAYIKMDDDLHVERILPQNPDPSSQWVKDFSEEERGLYTHSLANLTLLGGKKNTKALNQALNQALNQDFKEKKEIYMGKPIALDNKKTFKVMTCYDMTKNDVCNYAEWTPKSLEKRKEELIKHIESVLTL
;
A
#
# COMPACT_ATOMS: atom_id res chain seq x y z
N MET A 1 -23.77 -6.48 -18.65
CA MET A 1 -22.85 -6.46 -19.80
C MET A 1 -21.58 -5.70 -19.40
N HIS A 2 -20.38 -6.29 -19.52
CA HIS A 2 -19.11 -5.60 -19.22
C HIS A 2 -18.66 -4.73 -20.40
N ALA A 3 -17.89 -3.67 -20.13
CA ALA A 3 -17.34 -2.80 -21.18
C ALA A 3 -16.47 -3.59 -22.18
N ILE A 4 -15.75 -4.60 -21.68
CA ILE A 4 -14.92 -5.48 -22.49
C ILE A 4 -15.72 -6.40 -23.41
N ASP A 5 -16.96 -6.78 -23.06
CA ASP A 5 -17.80 -7.65 -23.90
C ASP A 5 -18.24 -6.89 -25.17
N VAL A 6 -18.67 -5.64 -24.99
CA VAL A 6 -19.04 -4.77 -26.12
C VAL A 6 -17.82 -4.48 -26.99
N PHE A 7 -16.67 -4.20 -26.37
CA PHE A 7 -15.43 -3.97 -27.10
C PHE A 7 -14.98 -5.20 -27.90
N LYS A 8 -15.11 -6.42 -27.34
CA LYS A 8 -14.84 -7.68 -28.06
C LYS A 8 -15.67 -7.81 -29.34
N VAL A 9 -16.96 -7.49 -29.26
CA VAL A 9 -17.87 -7.53 -30.43
C VAL A 9 -17.42 -6.54 -31.50
N GLU A 10 -17.02 -5.32 -31.11
CA GLU A 10 -16.51 -4.31 -32.06
C GLU A 10 -15.20 -4.74 -32.73
N LEU A 11 -14.30 -5.41 -32.01
CA LEU A 11 -13.07 -5.97 -32.57
C LEU A 11 -13.35 -7.10 -33.56
N LEU A 12 -14.28 -8.00 -33.24
CA LEU A 12 -14.67 -9.12 -34.11
C LEU A 12 -15.24 -8.66 -35.45
N LYS A 13 -16.07 -7.61 -35.44
CA LYS A 13 -16.64 -7.01 -36.67
C LYS A 13 -15.58 -6.49 -37.63
N LYS A 14 -14.37 -6.18 -37.15
CA LYS A 14 -13.27 -5.69 -37.98
C LYS A 14 -12.43 -6.79 -38.62
N LEU A 15 -12.61 -8.05 -38.23
CA LEU A 15 -11.91 -9.19 -38.80
C LEU A 15 -12.68 -9.71 -40.03
N ALA A 16 -12.02 -9.70 -41.18
CA ALA A 16 -12.67 -10.00 -42.47
C ALA A 16 -12.84 -11.49 -42.76
N ASN A 17 -11.95 -12.35 -42.25
CA ASN A 17 -11.97 -13.79 -42.54
C ASN A 17 -12.28 -14.61 -41.28
N LYS A 18 -12.83 -15.81 -41.51
CA LYS A 18 -13.27 -16.72 -40.44
C LYS A 18 -12.11 -17.24 -39.59
N LYS A 19 -10.95 -17.48 -40.20
CA LYS A 19 -9.77 -18.01 -39.51
C LYS A 19 -9.26 -17.05 -38.44
N ASP A 20 -9.15 -15.76 -38.77
CA ASP A 20 -8.70 -14.72 -37.84
C ASP A 20 -9.74 -14.49 -36.73
N GLN A 21 -11.03 -14.59 -37.05
CA GLN A 21 -12.10 -14.55 -36.04
C GLN A 21 -11.98 -15.72 -35.05
N GLU A 22 -11.79 -16.95 -35.54
CA GLU A 22 -11.59 -18.14 -34.71
C GLU A 22 -10.34 -18.02 -33.83
N GLU A 23 -9.21 -17.57 -34.40
CA GLU A 23 -7.97 -17.32 -33.66
C GLU A 23 -8.19 -16.26 -32.56
N PHE A 24 -8.80 -15.13 -32.90
CA PHE A 24 -9.07 -14.05 -31.95
C PHE A 24 -9.97 -14.52 -30.79
N VAL A 25 -11.04 -15.25 -31.09
CA VAL A 25 -11.94 -15.80 -30.05
C VAL A 25 -11.19 -16.76 -29.13
N SER A 26 -10.34 -17.62 -29.69
CA SER A 26 -9.53 -18.57 -28.91
C SER A 26 -8.57 -17.84 -27.96
N ARG A 27 -7.77 -16.91 -28.48
CA ARG A 27 -6.80 -16.12 -27.70
C ARG A 27 -7.45 -15.26 -26.65
N TRP A 28 -8.56 -14.59 -26.99
CA TRP A 28 -9.34 -13.81 -26.04
C TRP A 28 -9.83 -14.68 -24.88
N SER A 29 -10.36 -15.86 -25.17
CA SER A 29 -10.89 -16.78 -24.16
C SER A 29 -9.77 -17.31 -23.26
N ALA A 30 -8.61 -17.65 -23.82
CA ALA A 30 -7.43 -18.04 -23.06
C ALA A 30 -6.94 -16.92 -22.13
N LEU A 31 -6.89 -15.67 -22.60
CA LEU A 31 -6.52 -14.52 -21.76
C LEU A 31 -7.55 -14.29 -20.64
N HIS A 32 -8.83 -14.41 -20.95
CA HIS A 32 -9.90 -14.29 -19.96
C HIS A 32 -9.78 -15.36 -18.86
N GLN A 33 -9.52 -16.61 -19.25
CA GLN A 33 -9.28 -17.73 -18.34
C GLN A 33 -8.07 -17.45 -17.43
N LYS A 34 -6.93 -17.04 -18.00
CA LYS A 34 -5.72 -16.68 -17.22
C LYS A 34 -5.98 -15.57 -16.20
N CYS A 35 -6.77 -14.56 -16.57
CA CYS A 35 -7.18 -13.50 -15.66
C CYS A 35 -8.08 -14.02 -14.53
N SER A 36 -9.02 -14.92 -14.86
CA SER A 36 -9.95 -15.51 -13.89
C SER A 36 -9.23 -16.41 -12.88
N GLU A 37 -8.29 -17.23 -13.34
CA GLU A 37 -7.46 -18.09 -12.47
C GLU A 37 -6.59 -17.28 -11.51
N ASN A 38 -6.20 -16.07 -11.92
CA ASN A 38 -5.38 -15.16 -11.12
C ASN A 38 -6.18 -14.00 -10.52
N GLU A 39 -7.51 -14.14 -10.37
CA GLU A 39 -8.38 -13.04 -9.93
C GLU A 39 -7.94 -12.43 -8.58
N SER A 40 -7.41 -13.25 -7.67
CA SER A 40 -6.89 -12.80 -6.37
C SER A 40 -5.67 -11.88 -6.48
N LYS A 41 -4.92 -11.96 -7.60
CA LYS A 41 -3.78 -11.08 -7.89
C LYS A 41 -4.23 -9.73 -8.46
N PHE A 42 -5.52 -9.54 -8.77
CA PHE A 42 -6.07 -8.24 -9.18
C PHE A 42 -6.70 -7.52 -7.98
N PRO A 43 -6.55 -6.17 -7.89
CA PRO A 43 -7.17 -5.42 -6.82
C PRO A 43 -8.69 -5.40 -7.00
N LYS A 44 -9.42 -5.87 -5.98
CA LYS A 44 -10.88 -5.83 -5.93
C LYS A 44 -11.36 -4.39 -5.77
N ARG A 45 -11.80 -3.77 -6.87
CA ARG A 45 -12.28 -2.37 -6.89
C ARG A 45 -13.70 -2.28 -7.42
N LYS A 46 -14.50 -1.46 -6.75
CA LYS A 46 -15.87 -1.12 -7.18
C LYS A 46 -15.85 0.18 -7.98
N GLU A 47 -16.39 0.14 -9.19
CA GLU A 47 -16.74 1.31 -9.99
C GLU A 47 -18.27 1.35 -10.14
N ASN A 48 -18.91 2.46 -9.77
CA ASN A 48 -20.38 2.61 -9.87
C ASN A 48 -21.17 1.45 -9.21
N LYS A 49 -20.74 1.02 -8.01
CA LYS A 49 -21.29 -0.10 -7.23
C LYS A 49 -21.04 -1.51 -7.80
N ARG A 50 -20.43 -1.65 -8.99
CA ARG A 50 -20.07 -2.93 -9.61
C ARG A 50 -18.58 -3.19 -9.49
N GLU A 51 -18.20 -4.43 -9.19
CA GLU A 51 -16.80 -4.86 -9.21
C GLU A 51 -16.35 -5.16 -10.64
N LYS A 52 -15.22 -4.59 -11.06
CA LYS A 52 -14.60 -4.98 -12.34
C LYS A 52 -14.05 -6.38 -12.20
N ASN A 53 -14.26 -7.21 -13.22
CA ASN A 53 -13.55 -8.49 -13.28
C ASN A 53 -12.06 -8.25 -13.61
N ALA A 54 -11.24 -9.28 -13.42
CA ALA A 54 -9.80 -9.21 -13.65
C ALA A 54 -9.45 -8.77 -15.09
N THR A 55 -10.14 -9.30 -16.10
CA THR A 55 -9.91 -8.95 -17.51
C THR A 55 -10.28 -7.50 -17.81
N GLU A 56 -11.39 -7.00 -17.29
CA GLU A 56 -11.80 -5.60 -17.45
C GLU A 56 -10.79 -4.64 -16.81
N THR A 57 -10.25 -5.04 -15.66
CA THR A 57 -9.16 -4.31 -14.99
C THR A 57 -7.89 -4.29 -15.84
N LEU A 58 -7.47 -5.44 -16.37
CA LEU A 58 -6.31 -5.55 -17.27
C LEU A 58 -6.45 -4.65 -18.51
N PHE A 59 -7.59 -4.71 -19.21
CA PHE A 59 -7.84 -3.86 -20.38
C PHE A 59 -7.86 -2.38 -20.02
N SER A 60 -8.38 -2.04 -18.83
CA SER A 60 -8.35 -0.66 -18.33
C SER A 60 -6.92 -0.18 -18.07
N TRP A 61 -6.05 -1.03 -17.53
CA TRP A 61 -4.64 -0.70 -17.30
C TRP A 61 -3.86 -0.57 -18.60
N TYR A 62 -4.07 -1.49 -19.54
CA TYR A 62 -3.48 -1.42 -20.86
C TYR A 62 -3.91 -0.15 -21.60
N LEU A 63 -5.18 0.24 -21.50
CA LEU A 63 -5.67 1.52 -22.03
C LEU A 63 -4.97 2.72 -21.37
N THR A 64 -4.71 2.69 -20.07
CA THR A 64 -3.95 3.75 -19.38
C THR A 64 -2.50 3.81 -19.87
N TYR A 65 -1.85 2.66 -20.12
CA TYR A 65 -0.51 2.62 -20.71
C TYR A 65 -0.49 3.22 -22.13
N LEU A 66 -1.47 2.83 -22.95
CA LEU A 66 -1.63 3.31 -24.31
C LEU A 66 -1.91 4.81 -24.36
N ASN A 67 -2.89 5.27 -23.57
CA ASN A 67 -3.38 6.64 -23.51
C ASN A 67 -3.42 7.17 -22.06
N PRO A 68 -2.27 7.59 -21.51
CA PRO A 68 -2.17 8.07 -20.14
C PRO A 68 -2.76 9.48 -20.03
N VAL A 69 -4.09 9.53 -19.93
CA VAL A 69 -4.86 10.76 -19.75
C VAL A 69 -5.83 10.61 -18.59
N THR A 70 -6.01 11.69 -17.83
CA THR A 70 -7.10 11.80 -16.87
C THR A 70 -8.40 12.04 -17.64
N SER A 71 -9.30 11.05 -17.66
CA SER A 71 -10.58 11.18 -18.38
C SER A 71 -11.73 10.69 -17.53
N LYS A 72 -12.82 11.45 -17.55
CA LYS A 72 -14.13 11.07 -16.97
C LYS A 72 -14.98 10.26 -17.97
N GLU A 73 -14.49 10.04 -19.18
CA GLU A 73 -15.21 9.30 -20.21
C GLU A 73 -15.28 7.81 -19.86
N LYS A 74 -16.41 7.17 -20.21
CA LYS A 74 -16.62 5.74 -20.02
C LYS A 74 -15.53 4.92 -20.72
N THR A 75 -14.96 3.94 -19.99
CA THR A 75 -13.88 3.06 -20.45
C THR A 75 -14.16 2.42 -21.81
N GLU A 76 -15.37 1.94 -22.05
CA GLU A 76 -15.78 1.34 -23.33
C GLU A 76 -15.57 2.28 -24.52
N LYS A 77 -16.03 3.54 -24.41
CA LYS A 77 -15.88 4.55 -25.46
C LYS A 77 -14.41 4.86 -25.71
N ARG A 78 -13.62 4.94 -24.63
CA ARG A 78 -12.17 5.17 -24.72
C ARG A 78 -11.46 4.00 -25.41
N LEU A 79 -11.82 2.75 -25.08
CA LEU A 79 -11.28 1.55 -25.73
C LEU A 79 -11.54 1.57 -27.24
N VAL A 80 -12.79 1.79 -27.65
CA VAL A 80 -13.17 1.85 -29.07
C VAL A 80 -12.47 2.99 -29.80
N THR A 81 -12.44 4.18 -29.20
CA THR A 81 -11.81 5.37 -29.79
C THR A 81 -10.31 5.16 -29.97
N TRP A 82 -9.63 4.66 -28.93
CA TRP A 82 -8.18 4.52 -29.00
C TRP A 82 -7.74 3.35 -29.87
N PHE A 83 -8.53 2.28 -29.94
CA PHE A 83 -8.31 1.24 -30.93
C PHE A 83 -8.38 1.77 -32.38
N LYS A 84 -9.33 2.67 -32.69
CA LYS A 84 -9.38 3.32 -34.01
C LYS A 84 -8.13 4.17 -34.28
N ASN A 85 -7.61 4.87 -33.29
CA ASN A 85 -6.41 5.71 -33.42
C ASN A 85 -5.11 4.91 -33.56
N LEU A 86 -5.05 3.70 -33.02
CA LEU A 86 -3.87 2.84 -33.10
C LEU A 86 -3.52 2.37 -34.51
N ASN A 87 -4.51 2.33 -35.41
CA ASN A 87 -4.39 1.75 -36.74
C ASN A 87 -3.78 0.32 -36.73
N LYS A 88 -4.15 -0.50 -35.74
CA LYS A 88 -3.72 -1.90 -35.59
C LYS A 88 -4.88 -2.87 -35.89
N THR A 89 -4.56 -4.07 -36.34
CA THR A 89 -5.54 -5.16 -36.43
C THR A 89 -6.00 -5.61 -35.03
N PRO A 90 -7.19 -6.22 -34.90
CA PRO A 90 -7.65 -6.78 -33.62
C PRO A 90 -6.67 -7.80 -32.99
N LEU A 91 -6.00 -8.62 -33.81
CA LEU A 91 -5.01 -9.60 -33.35
C LEU A 91 -3.74 -8.94 -32.81
N GLU A 92 -3.24 -7.88 -33.47
CA GLU A 92 -2.10 -7.09 -32.97
C GLU A 92 -2.44 -6.32 -31.70
N TYR A 93 -3.67 -5.77 -31.61
CA TYR A 93 -4.13 -5.13 -30.39
C TYR A 93 -4.15 -6.13 -29.23
N LEU A 94 -4.75 -7.30 -29.44
CA LEU A 94 -4.82 -8.36 -28.44
C LEU A 94 -3.43 -8.84 -28.02
N LYS A 95 -2.49 -8.96 -28.97
CA LYS A 95 -1.10 -9.28 -28.68
C LYS A 95 -0.48 -8.29 -27.70
N GLY A 96 -0.71 -6.99 -27.89
CA GLY A 96 -0.23 -5.97 -26.95
C GLY A 96 -0.87 -6.08 -25.55
N VAL A 97 -2.13 -6.51 -25.45
CA VAL A 97 -2.76 -6.80 -24.14
C VAL A 97 -2.10 -8.01 -23.48
N GLU A 98 -1.81 -9.07 -24.24
CA GLU A 98 -1.11 -10.26 -23.75
C GLU A 98 0.30 -9.92 -23.26
N ASP A 99 1.04 -9.09 -24.00
CA ASP A 99 2.38 -8.64 -23.61
C ASP A 99 2.32 -7.80 -22.32
N PHE A 100 1.32 -6.92 -22.19
CA PHE A 100 1.07 -6.18 -20.96
C PHE A 100 0.71 -7.11 -19.77
N TYR A 101 -0.08 -8.16 -20.00
CA TYR A 101 -0.38 -9.16 -18.98
C TYR A 101 0.88 -9.90 -18.51
N ASN A 102 1.78 -10.26 -19.42
CA ASN A 102 3.04 -10.91 -19.07
C ASN A 102 3.92 -9.97 -18.22
N ALA A 103 4.05 -8.70 -18.61
CA ALA A 103 4.74 -7.69 -17.82
C ALA A 103 4.09 -7.51 -16.43
N TYR A 104 2.76 -7.57 -16.33
CA TYR A 104 2.08 -7.56 -15.04
C TYR A 104 2.40 -8.80 -14.19
N GLY A 105 2.53 -9.97 -14.83
CA GLY A 105 3.03 -11.19 -14.19
C GLY A 105 4.39 -10.97 -13.54
N GLU A 106 5.35 -10.37 -14.25
CA GLU A 106 6.67 -10.05 -13.71
C GLU A 106 6.60 -9.08 -12.52
N VAL A 107 5.76 -8.04 -12.59
CA VAL A 107 5.53 -7.11 -11.47
C VAL A 107 5.01 -7.83 -10.22
N LEU A 108 4.17 -8.86 -10.37
CA LEU A 108 3.62 -9.63 -9.26
C LEU A 108 4.64 -10.56 -8.59
N GLU A 109 5.66 -10.99 -9.33
CA GLU A 109 6.72 -11.85 -8.80
C GLU A 109 7.87 -11.06 -8.16
N MET A 110 7.80 -9.71 -8.13
CA MET A 110 8.77 -8.88 -7.40
C MET A 110 8.63 -9.08 -5.89
N GLN A 111 9.67 -9.64 -5.26
CA GLN A 111 9.71 -9.99 -3.84
C GLN A 111 10.68 -9.14 -3.02
N ASP A 112 10.60 -7.81 -3.18
CA ASP A 112 11.41 -6.86 -2.45
C ASP A 112 10.56 -5.89 -1.60
N ARG A 113 11.20 -5.26 -0.62
CA ARG A 113 10.53 -4.35 0.32
C ARG A 113 9.75 -3.22 -0.38
N TYR A 114 10.23 -2.68 -1.50
CA TYR A 114 9.57 -1.58 -2.19
C TYR A 114 8.35 -2.06 -2.98
N ALA A 115 8.44 -3.23 -3.64
CA ALA A 115 7.28 -3.86 -4.28
C ALA A 115 6.15 -4.14 -3.27
N TYR A 116 6.50 -4.66 -2.08
CA TYR A 116 5.54 -4.85 -1.00
C TYR A 116 4.92 -3.55 -0.52
N LEU A 117 5.73 -2.49 -0.33
CA LEU A 117 5.20 -1.18 0.07
C LEU A 117 4.23 -0.60 -0.97
N LEU A 118 4.54 -0.71 -2.25
CA LEU A 118 3.63 -0.28 -3.33
C LEU A 118 2.33 -1.09 -3.33
N SER A 119 2.37 -2.37 -2.95
CA SER A 119 1.18 -3.23 -2.91
C SER A 119 0.10 -2.75 -1.93
N TYR A 120 0.49 -2.04 -0.86
CA TYR A 120 -0.44 -1.44 0.10
C TYR A 120 -1.10 -0.16 -0.42
N VAL A 121 -0.52 0.49 -1.44
CA VAL A 121 -1.05 1.73 -2.01
C VAL A 121 -2.35 1.45 -2.76
N ALA A 122 -3.42 2.14 -2.38
CA ALA A 122 -4.75 2.04 -2.99
C ALA A 122 -4.85 2.76 -4.36
N SER A 123 -3.82 2.67 -5.20
CA SER A 123 -3.77 3.16 -6.58
C SER A 123 -3.33 2.04 -7.54
N ASP A 124 -3.80 2.08 -8.78
CA ASP A 124 -3.38 1.10 -9.81
C ASP A 124 -2.27 1.64 -10.71
N TYR A 125 -2.04 2.95 -10.70
CA TYR A 125 -1.09 3.60 -11.58
C TYR A 125 0.33 3.05 -11.41
N TRP A 126 0.74 2.70 -10.20
CA TRP A 126 2.08 2.13 -9.97
C TRP A 126 2.28 0.81 -10.73
N ARG A 127 1.24 -0.03 -10.88
CA ARG A 127 1.30 -1.26 -11.69
C ARG A 127 1.52 -0.91 -13.15
N VAL A 128 0.76 0.05 -13.67
CA VAL A 128 0.90 0.53 -15.05
C VAL A 128 2.28 1.12 -15.29
N ILE A 129 2.81 1.91 -14.35
CA ILE A 129 4.15 2.50 -14.43
C ILE A 129 5.22 1.41 -14.48
N LEU A 130 5.17 0.41 -13.59
CA LEU A 130 6.15 -0.69 -13.60
C LEU A 130 6.03 -1.57 -14.86
N CYS A 131 4.81 -1.92 -15.29
CA CYS A 131 4.59 -2.59 -16.58
C CYS A 131 5.16 -1.78 -17.75
N THR A 132 5.01 -0.44 -17.73
CA THR A 132 5.57 0.44 -18.75
C THR A 132 7.10 0.36 -18.76
N SER A 133 7.76 0.36 -17.60
CA SER A 133 9.21 0.23 -17.53
C SER A 133 9.72 -1.10 -18.10
N LEU A 134 9.01 -2.21 -17.84
CA LEU A 134 9.36 -3.53 -18.39
C LEU A 134 9.16 -3.58 -19.91
N LEU A 135 8.01 -3.12 -20.40
CA LEU A 135 7.69 -3.09 -21.84
C LEU A 135 8.62 -2.18 -22.65
N HIS A 136 9.27 -1.21 -22.00
CA HIS A 136 10.22 -0.30 -22.63
C HIS A 136 11.68 -0.65 -22.32
N HIS A 137 11.94 -1.83 -21.73
CA HIS A 137 13.26 -2.40 -21.51
C HIS A 137 14.20 -1.54 -20.66
N TYR A 138 13.68 -0.96 -19.58
CA TYR A 138 14.52 -0.36 -18.54
C TYR A 138 15.33 -1.44 -17.82
N SER A 139 16.54 -1.09 -17.36
CA SER A 139 17.40 -2.04 -16.64
C SER A 139 16.85 -2.38 -15.26
N ASP A 140 17.32 -3.49 -14.67
CA ASP A 140 16.95 -3.86 -13.30
C ASP A 140 17.28 -2.75 -12.29
N GLN A 141 18.41 -2.06 -12.49
CA GLN A 141 18.82 -0.92 -11.66
C GLN A 141 17.85 0.26 -11.80
N ASP A 142 17.41 0.57 -13.03
CA ASP A 142 16.41 1.61 -13.27
C ASP A 142 15.07 1.26 -12.62
N ILE A 143 14.64 0.01 -12.72
CA ILE A 143 13.39 -0.48 -12.12
C ILE A 143 13.47 -0.42 -10.59
N GLU A 144 14.61 -0.75 -10.00
CA GLU A 144 14.83 -0.59 -8.56
C GLU A 144 14.76 0.88 -8.14
N ALA A 145 15.45 1.77 -8.85
CA ALA A 145 15.40 3.21 -8.60
C ALA A 145 13.97 3.78 -8.78
N LEU A 146 13.23 3.30 -9.78
CA LEU A 146 11.84 3.67 -10.02
C LEU A 146 10.93 3.22 -8.86
N LYS A 147 11.06 1.98 -8.36
CA LYS A 147 10.29 1.51 -7.19
C LYS A 147 10.54 2.39 -5.96
N LYS A 148 11.80 2.72 -5.68
CA LYS A 148 12.19 3.64 -4.60
C LYS A 148 11.50 5.00 -4.75
N LEU A 149 11.58 5.59 -5.94
CA LEU A 149 10.94 6.86 -6.26
C LEU A 149 9.41 6.81 -6.10
N LEU A 150 8.77 5.74 -6.55
CA LEU A 150 7.32 5.58 -6.44
C LEU A 150 6.88 5.43 -4.98
N VAL A 151 7.62 4.69 -4.15
CA VAL A 151 7.32 4.60 -2.70
C VAL A 151 7.36 5.99 -2.07
N LYS A 152 8.41 6.78 -2.33
CA LYS A 152 8.50 8.18 -1.89
C LYS A 152 7.28 8.99 -2.34
N PHE A 153 6.97 8.96 -3.63
CA PHE A 153 5.85 9.71 -4.21
C PHE A 153 4.50 9.33 -3.60
N TYR A 154 4.16 8.04 -3.55
CA TYR A 154 2.85 7.60 -3.09
C TYR A 154 2.68 7.77 -1.58
N TYR A 155 3.69 7.43 -0.78
CA TYR A 155 3.56 7.54 0.67
C TYR A 155 3.50 8.99 1.14
N GLN A 156 4.32 9.90 0.59
CA GLN A 156 4.21 11.32 0.93
C GLN A 156 2.82 11.87 0.61
N ASN A 157 2.26 11.54 -0.56
CA ASN A 157 0.90 11.94 -0.92
C ASN A 157 -0.16 11.33 0.00
N TRP A 158 -0.01 10.06 0.35
CA TRP A 158 -0.95 9.34 1.19
C TRP A 158 -1.01 9.92 2.60
N VAL A 159 0.15 10.14 3.21
CA VAL A 159 0.28 10.75 4.54
C VAL A 159 -0.18 12.21 4.52
N ALA A 160 0.13 12.97 3.46
CA ALA A 160 -0.36 14.34 3.25
C ALA A 160 -1.88 14.42 2.94
N GLY A 161 -2.60 13.30 2.90
CA GLY A 161 -4.05 13.27 2.66
C GLY A 161 -4.46 13.63 1.23
N ARG A 162 -3.55 13.48 0.24
CA ARG A 162 -3.87 13.68 -1.18
C ARG A 162 -4.66 12.49 -1.71
N THR A 163 -5.69 12.78 -2.50
CA THR A 163 -6.53 11.76 -3.14
C THR A 163 -5.86 11.23 -4.41
N ASN A 164 -6.23 10.01 -4.83
CA ASN A 164 -5.76 9.46 -6.11
C ASN A 164 -5.98 10.44 -7.28
N SER A 165 -7.14 11.08 -7.35
CA SER A 165 -7.48 12.09 -8.37
C SER A 165 -6.47 13.24 -8.47
N LYS A 166 -5.84 13.64 -7.35
CA LYS A 166 -4.84 14.73 -7.32
C LYS A 166 -3.47 14.30 -7.84
N ILE A 167 -3.19 12.99 -7.92
CA ILE A 167 -1.91 12.45 -8.37
C ILE A 167 -1.98 11.79 -9.76
N GLU A 168 -3.18 11.62 -10.34
CA GLU A 168 -3.36 10.90 -11.62
C GLU A 168 -2.57 11.54 -12.76
N GLN A 169 -2.59 12.88 -12.85
CA GLN A 169 -1.88 13.58 -13.92
C GLN A 169 -0.37 13.35 -13.84
N THR A 170 0.20 13.37 -12.62
CA THR A 170 1.62 13.08 -12.40
C THR A 170 1.93 11.63 -12.77
N CYS A 171 1.06 10.67 -12.42
CA CYS A 171 1.20 9.28 -12.86
C CYS A 171 1.21 9.17 -14.39
N CYS A 172 0.31 9.89 -15.08
CA CYS A 172 0.25 9.92 -16.53
C CYS A 172 1.54 10.50 -17.15
N ASN A 173 2.08 11.57 -16.55
CA ASN A 173 3.33 12.17 -16.99
C ASN A 173 4.52 11.20 -16.83
N ILE A 174 4.56 10.41 -15.75
CA ILE A 174 5.57 9.37 -15.54
C ILE A 174 5.48 8.29 -16.63
N ILE A 175 4.26 7.81 -16.94
CA ILE A 175 4.04 6.82 -18.01
C ILE A 175 4.52 7.36 -19.36
N ASN A 176 4.20 8.62 -19.69
CA ASN A 176 4.68 9.24 -20.93
C ASN A 176 6.21 9.35 -20.97
N ALA A 177 6.84 9.82 -19.89
CA ALA A 177 8.30 9.92 -19.81
C ALA A 177 8.97 8.55 -19.98
N LEU A 178 8.41 7.49 -19.39
CA LEU A 178 8.91 6.13 -19.56
C LEU A 178 8.83 5.67 -21.02
N LYS A 179 7.70 5.93 -21.68
CA LYS A 179 7.49 5.57 -23.10
C LYS A 179 8.43 6.31 -24.04
N GLU A 180 8.80 7.55 -23.69
CA GLU A 180 9.81 8.37 -24.36
C GLU A 180 11.26 7.96 -24.02
N LYS A 181 11.45 6.89 -23.24
CA LYS A 181 12.77 6.39 -22.80
C LYS A 181 13.58 7.44 -22.02
N LYS A 182 12.92 8.30 -21.24
CA LYS A 182 13.58 9.27 -20.37
C LYS A 182 14.25 8.56 -19.18
N SER A 183 15.40 9.05 -18.75
CA SER A 183 16.10 8.49 -17.59
C SER A 183 15.31 8.61 -16.28
N ILE A 184 15.66 7.79 -15.27
CA ILE A 184 15.00 7.83 -13.97
C ILE A 184 15.20 9.18 -13.27
N GLU A 185 16.30 9.90 -13.51
CA GLU A 185 16.52 11.27 -12.98
C GLU A 185 15.52 12.27 -13.56
N ASN A 186 15.18 12.16 -14.85
CA ASN A 186 14.13 12.99 -15.45
C ASN A 186 12.77 12.70 -14.82
N ILE A 187 12.48 11.42 -14.56
CA ILE A 187 11.24 11.01 -13.89
C ILE A 187 11.21 11.52 -12.44
N ALA A 188 12.34 11.44 -11.72
CA ALA A 188 12.48 12.01 -10.37
C ALA A 188 12.23 13.52 -10.38
N SER A 189 12.67 14.23 -11.42
CA SER A 189 12.41 15.67 -11.58
C SER A 189 10.91 15.99 -11.77
N ILE A 190 10.16 15.14 -12.48
CA ILE A 190 8.69 15.25 -12.60
C ILE A 190 8.04 15.11 -11.22
N VAL A 191 8.45 14.10 -10.43
CA VAL A 191 7.93 13.85 -9.09
C VAL A 191 8.27 15.02 -8.15
N LYS A 192 9.53 15.46 -8.13
CA LYS A 192 9.99 16.57 -7.29
C LYS A 192 9.21 17.85 -7.57
N LYS A 193 9.10 18.25 -8.84
CA LYS A 193 8.31 19.43 -9.25
C LYS A 193 6.86 19.34 -8.77
N TYR A 194 6.25 18.15 -8.81
CA TYR A 194 4.90 17.96 -8.29
C TYR A 194 4.83 18.15 -6.76
N LEU A 195 5.74 17.51 -6.02
CA LEU A 195 5.74 17.58 -4.55
C LEU A 195 5.93 19.03 -4.07
N ASP A 196 6.88 19.75 -4.68
CA ASP A 196 7.20 21.14 -4.35
C ASP A 196 6.00 22.06 -4.65
N ASN A 197 5.46 22.01 -5.87
CA ASN A 197 4.34 22.88 -6.28
C ASN A 197 3.06 22.67 -5.47
N ASN A 198 2.90 21.52 -4.82
CA ASN A 198 1.70 21.16 -4.09
C ASN A 198 1.94 21.10 -2.57
N ASN A 199 3.09 21.57 -2.08
CA ASN A 199 3.47 21.53 -0.66
C ASN A 199 3.23 20.15 0.00
N VAL A 200 3.45 19.07 -0.76
CA VAL A 200 3.12 17.71 -0.29
C VAL A 200 4.05 17.31 0.84
N THR A 201 5.35 17.58 0.68
CA THR A 201 6.38 17.27 1.69
C THR A 201 6.10 17.98 3.01
N GLN A 202 5.61 19.21 2.99
CA GLN A 202 5.28 19.97 4.20
C GLN A 202 4.12 19.31 4.95
N HIS A 203 3.00 19.04 4.28
CA HIS A 203 1.86 18.37 4.91
C HIS A 203 2.16 16.92 5.33
N PHE A 204 3.08 16.26 4.63
CA PHE A 204 3.59 14.96 5.02
C PHE A 204 4.26 15.02 6.40
N LYS A 205 5.16 15.99 6.61
CA LYS A 205 5.83 16.21 7.90
C LYS A 205 4.85 16.58 9.01
N GLU A 206 3.99 17.56 8.76
CA GLU A 206 2.95 18.01 9.71
C GLU A 206 2.06 16.86 10.20
N ASN A 207 1.65 15.96 9.29
CA ASN A 207 0.80 14.83 9.66
C ASN A 207 1.55 13.69 10.37
N LEU A 208 2.86 13.56 10.20
CA LEU A 208 3.69 12.62 10.99
C LEU A 208 3.93 13.13 12.41
N GLU A 209 4.04 14.45 12.57
CA GLU A 209 4.26 15.12 13.85
C GLU A 209 2.98 15.29 14.69
N ASP A 210 1.81 15.07 14.09
CA ASP A 210 0.49 15.22 14.72
C ASP A 210 0.33 14.26 15.91
N ASP A 211 0.19 14.82 17.11
CA ASP A 211 0.02 14.11 18.37
C ASP A 211 -1.28 13.29 18.46
N HIS A 212 -2.23 13.55 17.55
CA HIS A 212 -3.52 12.88 17.45
C HIS A 212 -3.63 12.02 16.17
N LEU A 213 -2.51 11.70 15.51
CA LEU A 213 -2.53 10.98 14.24
C LEU A 213 -3.29 9.65 14.30
N TYR A 214 -3.22 8.92 15.42
CA TYR A 214 -3.91 7.64 15.59
C TYR A 214 -5.44 7.80 15.45
N THR A 215 -6.03 8.78 16.14
CA THR A 215 -7.49 9.01 16.09
C THR A 215 -7.92 9.71 14.80
N LYS A 216 -7.04 10.55 14.24
CA LYS A 216 -7.30 11.30 12.99
C LYS A 216 -7.20 10.42 11.74
N PHE A 217 -6.23 9.51 11.68
CA PHE A 217 -5.91 8.77 10.46
C PHE A 217 -6.11 7.25 10.57
N TYR A 218 -6.19 6.68 11.77
CA TYR A 218 -6.32 5.22 11.95
C TYR A 218 -7.60 4.76 12.65
N PHE A 219 -8.14 5.50 13.63
CA PHE A 219 -9.32 5.11 14.40
C PHE A 219 -10.30 6.28 14.56
N ILE A 220 -11.19 6.44 13.57
CA ILE A 220 -12.13 7.56 13.46
C ILE A 220 -13.52 7.10 13.94
N ASN A 221 -14.12 7.83 14.90
CA ASN A 221 -15.48 7.59 15.42
C ASN A 221 -15.72 6.16 15.92
N GLY A 222 -14.80 5.61 16.71
CA GLY A 222 -14.96 4.27 17.30
C GLY A 222 -14.77 3.11 16.32
N LYS A 223 -14.33 3.40 15.09
CA LYS A 223 -14.04 2.40 14.05
C LYS A 223 -12.67 2.67 13.47
N THR A 224 -11.95 1.61 13.08
CA THR A 224 -10.75 1.81 12.25
C THR A 224 -11.14 2.65 11.04
N ALA A 225 -10.47 3.78 10.87
CA ALA A 225 -10.58 4.67 9.72
C ALA A 225 -10.65 3.79 8.47
N LYS A 226 -11.71 3.97 7.68
CA LYS A 226 -12.02 3.25 6.43
C LYS A 226 -10.73 2.77 5.74
N LYS A 227 -10.71 1.52 5.24
CA LYS A 227 -9.75 0.76 4.39
C LYS A 227 -8.41 1.38 3.85
N ASN A 228 -8.20 2.69 3.88
CA ASN A 228 -7.08 3.44 3.32
C ASN A 228 -6.31 4.26 4.38
N SER A 229 -6.27 3.86 5.66
CA SER A 229 -5.35 4.49 6.62
C SER A 229 -3.89 4.21 6.23
N TRP A 230 -3.05 5.25 6.26
CA TRP A 230 -1.61 5.11 6.01
C TRP A 230 -0.82 4.65 7.23
N VAL A 231 -1.39 4.67 8.44
CA VAL A 231 -0.66 4.40 9.71
C VAL A 231 -0.06 3.00 9.72
N LYS A 232 -0.86 1.96 9.41
CA LYS A 232 -0.34 0.58 9.28
C LYS A 232 0.79 0.49 8.23
N PRO A 233 0.60 0.95 6.97
CA PRO A 233 1.66 0.97 5.96
C PRO A 233 2.93 1.69 6.36
N VAL A 234 2.85 2.81 7.09
CA VAL A 234 4.03 3.55 7.58
C VAL A 234 4.75 2.76 8.67
N LEU A 235 4.04 2.14 9.61
CA LEU A 235 4.66 1.28 10.62
C LEU A 235 5.29 0.02 9.99
N ILE A 236 4.67 -0.55 8.95
CA ILE A 236 5.25 -1.64 8.14
C ILE A 236 6.52 -1.17 7.43
N LEU A 237 6.51 0.04 6.87
CA LEU A 237 7.70 0.65 6.27
C LEU A 237 8.82 0.70 7.28
N VAL A 238 8.61 1.30 8.46
CA VAL A 238 9.65 1.33 9.50
C VAL A 238 10.14 -0.07 9.82
N ASN A 239 9.24 -1.05 10.02
CA ASN A 239 9.63 -2.43 10.29
C ASN A 239 10.53 -3.02 9.19
N TYR A 240 10.21 -2.83 7.91
CA TYR A 240 11.04 -3.33 6.80
C TYR A 240 12.42 -2.68 6.71
N PHE A 241 12.59 -1.47 7.25
CA PHE A 241 13.86 -0.74 7.24
C PHE A 241 14.63 -0.81 8.58
N MET A 242 14.08 -1.49 9.59
CA MET A 242 14.84 -1.87 10.80
C MET A 242 15.77 -3.07 10.57
N SER A 243 15.57 -3.80 9.46
CA SER A 243 16.45 -4.89 9.02
C SER A 243 17.13 -4.51 7.70
N ASP A 244 18.38 -4.94 7.55
CA ASP A 244 19.12 -4.82 6.29
C ASP A 244 18.59 -5.75 5.19
N ASN A 245 17.66 -6.66 5.51
CA ASN A 245 17.08 -7.57 4.53
C ASN A 245 16.30 -6.82 3.43
N ALA A 246 16.83 -6.85 2.21
CA ALA A 246 16.19 -6.28 1.01
C ALA A 246 14.88 -6.96 0.62
N ASN A 247 14.74 -8.24 0.97
CA ASN A 247 13.64 -9.12 0.60
C ASN A 247 12.99 -9.68 1.88
N PRO A 248 12.37 -8.82 2.71
CA PRO A 248 11.70 -9.25 3.93
C PRO A 248 10.47 -10.12 3.60
N ALA A 249 9.96 -10.89 4.56
CA ALA A 249 8.68 -11.56 4.35
C ALA A 249 7.55 -10.53 4.20
N TYR A 250 6.65 -10.73 3.23
CA TYR A 250 5.49 -9.86 3.05
C TYR A 250 4.59 -9.84 4.29
N ILE A 251 4.36 -8.66 4.85
CA ILE A 251 3.44 -8.44 5.97
C ILE A 251 2.03 -8.25 5.41
N LYS A 252 1.15 -9.20 5.69
CA LYS A 252 -0.24 -9.12 5.28
C LYS A 252 -1.02 -8.14 6.18
N MET A 253 -1.67 -7.16 5.57
CA MET A 253 -2.56 -6.23 6.28
C MET A 253 -3.95 -6.84 6.52
N ASP A 254 -3.98 -7.98 7.18
CA ASP A 254 -5.24 -8.60 7.60
C ASP A 254 -5.56 -8.28 9.06
N ASP A 255 -6.51 -9.04 9.57
CA ASP A 255 -7.06 -8.90 10.89
C ASP A 255 -6.09 -9.32 12.00
N ASP A 256 -5.02 -10.05 11.67
CA ASP A 256 -4.01 -10.52 12.63
C ASP A 256 -2.92 -9.46 12.88
N LEU A 257 -2.89 -8.39 12.07
CA LEU A 257 -2.00 -7.25 12.22
C LEU A 257 -2.69 -6.10 12.97
N HIS A 258 -2.21 -5.81 14.18
CA HIS A 258 -2.72 -4.74 15.02
C HIS A 258 -1.74 -3.57 15.09
N VAL A 259 -2.28 -2.36 15.21
CA VAL A 259 -1.53 -1.18 15.66
C VAL A 259 -1.76 -1.09 17.16
N GLU A 260 -0.69 -1.24 17.93
CA GLU A 260 -0.71 -1.19 19.39
C GLU A 260 -0.32 0.19 19.89
N ARG A 261 -0.99 0.64 20.97
CA ARG A 261 -0.62 1.83 21.75
C ARG A 261 0.05 1.38 23.03
N ILE A 262 1.32 1.69 23.20
CA ILE A 262 2.12 1.19 24.33
C ILE A 262 1.65 1.85 25.63
N LEU A 263 1.57 3.18 25.67
CA LEU A 263 0.80 3.95 26.65
C LEU A 263 -0.69 3.78 26.30
N PRO A 264 -1.50 3.14 27.18
CA PRO A 264 -2.92 2.94 26.94
C PRO A 264 -3.70 4.25 27.00
N GLN A 265 -4.85 4.29 26.32
CA GLN A 265 -5.71 5.49 26.30
C GLN A 265 -6.36 5.79 27.65
N ASN A 266 -6.79 4.75 28.36
CA ASN A 266 -7.42 4.85 29.67
C ASN A 266 -6.62 3.98 30.64
N PRO A 267 -5.44 4.42 31.10
CA PRO A 267 -4.68 3.69 32.10
C PRO A 267 -5.47 3.58 33.40
N ASP A 268 -5.24 2.52 34.18
CA ASP A 268 -5.82 2.41 35.52
C ASP A 268 -5.29 3.55 36.40
N PRO A 269 -6.13 4.22 37.22
CA PRO A 269 -5.69 5.30 38.12
C PRO A 269 -4.53 4.93 39.06
N SER A 270 -4.36 3.63 39.36
CA SER A 270 -3.29 3.11 40.20
C SER A 270 -2.03 2.65 39.43
N SER A 271 -2.10 2.62 38.10
CA SER A 271 -1.02 2.14 37.23
C SER A 271 0.21 3.04 37.22
N GLN A 272 1.35 2.49 36.79
CA GLN A 272 2.58 3.26 36.58
C GLN A 272 2.36 4.43 35.61
N TRP A 273 1.51 4.25 34.59
CA TRP A 273 1.20 5.27 33.59
C TRP A 273 0.69 6.59 34.15
N VAL A 274 -0.07 6.57 35.25
CA VAL A 274 -0.61 7.80 35.87
C VAL A 274 0.44 8.50 36.74
N LYS A 275 1.48 7.78 37.17
CA LYS A 275 2.62 8.33 37.93
C LYS A 275 3.67 8.92 37.01
N ASP A 276 3.93 8.25 35.88
CA ASP A 276 5.01 8.61 34.95
C ASP A 276 4.60 9.69 33.94
N PHE A 277 3.29 9.93 33.78
CA PHE A 277 2.74 10.91 32.86
C PHE A 277 1.73 11.83 33.56
N SER A 278 1.84 13.12 33.31
CA SER A 278 0.77 14.08 33.55
C SER A 278 -0.41 13.86 32.58
N GLU A 279 -1.55 14.47 32.87
CA GLU A 279 -2.70 14.44 31.96
C GLU A 279 -2.39 15.13 30.62
N GLU A 280 -1.63 16.22 30.65
CA GLU A 280 -1.18 16.94 29.45
C GLU A 280 -0.26 16.05 28.59
N GLU A 281 0.73 15.39 29.19
CA GLU A 281 1.64 14.48 28.47
C GLU A 281 0.90 13.27 27.91
N ARG A 282 -0.09 12.72 28.63
CA ARG A 282 -0.96 11.66 28.07
C ARG A 282 -1.73 12.18 26.85
N GLY A 283 -2.21 13.43 26.88
CA GLY A 283 -2.87 14.06 25.74
C GLY A 283 -1.97 14.18 24.51
N LEU A 284 -0.69 14.48 24.70
CA LEU A 284 0.30 14.57 23.61
C LEU A 284 0.71 13.21 23.06
N TYR A 285 1.05 12.25 23.93
CA TYR A 285 1.74 11.05 23.44
C TYR A 285 0.84 9.87 23.11
N THR A 286 -0.33 9.72 23.75
CA THR A 286 -1.18 8.51 23.62
C THR A 286 -1.52 8.16 22.17
N HIS A 287 -1.76 9.17 21.34
CA HIS A 287 -2.20 9.02 19.96
C HIS A 287 -1.12 9.38 18.92
N SER A 288 0.07 9.75 19.39
CA SER A 288 1.21 10.14 18.57
C SER A 288 1.92 8.93 17.94
N LEU A 289 2.71 9.17 16.89
CA LEU A 289 3.53 8.14 16.24
C LEU A 289 4.45 7.41 17.23
N ALA A 290 5.01 8.18 18.16
CA ALA A 290 5.98 7.73 19.14
C ALA A 290 5.44 6.65 20.07
N ASN A 291 4.12 6.55 20.21
CA ASN A 291 3.49 5.55 21.05
C ASN A 291 2.97 4.31 20.29
N LEU A 292 3.14 4.28 18.97
CA LEU A 292 2.60 3.21 18.12
C LEU A 292 3.66 2.15 17.78
N THR A 293 3.19 0.91 17.70
CA THR A 293 3.97 -0.24 17.20
C THR A 293 3.05 -1.24 16.50
N LEU A 294 3.64 -2.22 15.80
CA LEU A 294 2.90 -3.34 15.22
C LEU A 294 2.82 -4.50 16.20
N LEU A 295 1.67 -5.15 16.28
CA LEU A 295 1.52 -6.35 17.11
C LEU A 295 0.84 -7.45 16.29
N GLY A 296 1.44 -8.63 16.31
CA GLY A 296 0.88 -9.82 15.67
C GLY A 296 -0.03 -10.55 16.66
N GLY A 297 -1.23 -10.91 16.23
CA GLY A 297 -2.15 -11.72 17.03
C GLY A 297 -3.09 -12.51 16.14
N LYS A 298 -2.97 -13.84 16.09
CA LYS A 298 -3.88 -14.68 15.30
C LYS A 298 -5.32 -14.55 15.83
N LYS A 299 -6.26 -14.02 15.06
CA LYS A 299 -7.68 -13.92 15.43
C LYS A 299 -8.41 -15.27 15.40
N ASN A 300 -7.94 -16.30 16.11
CA ASN A 300 -8.64 -17.59 16.08
C ASN A 300 -9.41 -17.95 17.34
N THR A 301 -9.36 -17.16 18.42
CA THR A 301 -10.25 -17.40 19.57
C THR A 301 -10.59 -16.11 20.34
N LYS A 302 -11.82 -16.03 20.87
CA LYS A 302 -12.26 -15.00 21.84
C LYS A 302 -11.29 -14.87 23.03
N ALA A 303 -10.74 -16.00 23.46
CA ALA A 303 -9.76 -16.07 24.53
C ALA A 303 -8.44 -15.35 24.19
N LEU A 304 -7.92 -15.49 22.96
CA LEU A 304 -6.72 -14.74 22.57
C LEU A 304 -6.99 -13.22 22.49
N ASN A 305 -8.18 -12.80 22.07
CA ASN A 305 -8.55 -11.38 22.13
C ASN A 305 -8.63 -10.88 23.59
N GLN A 306 -9.11 -11.71 24.51
CA GLN A 306 -9.14 -11.39 25.94
C GLN A 306 -7.72 -11.28 26.51
N ALA A 307 -6.84 -12.24 26.20
CA ALA A 307 -5.45 -12.20 26.60
C ALA A 307 -4.71 -10.98 26.01
N LEU A 308 -4.98 -10.65 24.74
CA LEU A 308 -4.47 -9.45 24.09
C LEU A 308 -4.93 -8.20 24.83
N ASN A 309 -6.23 -8.04 25.07
CA ASN A 309 -6.78 -6.90 25.82
C ASN A 309 -6.17 -6.79 27.23
N GLN A 310 -5.95 -7.92 27.91
CA GLN A 310 -5.28 -7.94 29.20
C GLN A 310 -3.83 -7.45 29.09
N ALA A 311 -3.09 -7.86 28.05
CA ALA A 311 -1.75 -7.36 27.76
C ALA A 311 -1.74 -5.84 27.49
N LEU A 312 -2.71 -5.34 26.71
CA LEU A 312 -2.76 -3.93 26.31
C LEU A 312 -2.98 -2.98 27.50
N ASN A 313 -3.43 -3.50 28.65
CA ASN A 313 -3.72 -2.71 29.85
C ASN A 313 -2.65 -2.88 30.95
N GLN A 314 -1.58 -3.65 30.71
CA GLN A 314 -0.49 -3.77 31.69
C GLN A 314 0.44 -2.55 31.68
N ASP A 315 1.25 -2.42 32.73
CA ASP A 315 2.38 -1.49 32.79
C ASP A 315 3.48 -1.89 31.78
N PHE A 316 4.39 -0.96 31.50
CA PHE A 316 5.36 -1.11 30.40
C PHE A 316 6.23 -2.36 30.53
N LYS A 317 6.71 -2.65 31.73
CA LYS A 317 7.60 -3.79 32.00
C LYS A 317 6.92 -5.12 31.66
N GLU A 318 5.69 -5.30 32.11
CA GLU A 318 4.86 -6.47 31.82
C GLU A 318 4.52 -6.55 30.33
N LYS A 319 4.17 -5.44 29.67
CA LYS A 319 3.94 -5.39 28.23
C LYS A 319 5.15 -5.91 27.45
N LYS A 320 6.35 -5.43 27.79
CA LYS A 320 7.61 -5.86 27.18
C LYS A 320 7.84 -7.37 27.35
N GLU A 321 7.66 -7.91 28.54
CA GLU A 321 7.77 -9.35 28.77
C GLU A 321 6.76 -10.15 27.93
N ILE A 322 5.52 -9.66 27.81
CA ILE A 322 4.47 -10.26 26.99
C ILE A 322 4.87 -10.26 25.51
N TYR A 323 5.32 -9.11 24.98
CA TYR A 323 5.76 -9.00 23.58
C TYR A 323 6.91 -9.97 23.26
N MET A 324 7.76 -10.25 24.25
CA MET A 324 8.85 -11.24 24.19
C MET A 324 8.39 -12.69 24.42
N GLY A 325 7.10 -12.93 24.61
CA GLY A 325 6.49 -14.26 24.65
C GLY A 325 6.15 -14.78 26.04
N LYS A 326 6.15 -13.93 27.09
CA LYS A 326 5.61 -14.30 28.40
C LYS A 326 4.16 -14.75 28.26
N PRO A 327 3.80 -15.96 28.75
CA PRO A 327 2.43 -16.44 28.67
C PRO A 327 1.50 -15.62 29.56
N ILE A 328 0.30 -15.34 29.08
CA ILE A 328 -0.80 -14.74 29.83
C ILE A 328 -1.74 -15.85 30.23
N ALA A 329 -2.01 -15.97 31.53
CA ALA A 329 -3.02 -16.90 32.05
C ALA A 329 -4.38 -16.21 32.08
N LEU A 330 -5.38 -16.83 31.46
CA LEU A 330 -6.78 -16.47 31.67
C LEU A 330 -7.38 -17.29 32.81
N ASP A 331 -8.51 -16.83 33.36
CA ASP A 331 -9.22 -17.41 34.52
C ASP A 331 -9.52 -18.92 34.40
N ASN A 332 -9.50 -19.47 33.19
CA ASN A 332 -9.66 -20.89 32.88
C ASN A 332 -8.34 -21.70 32.83
N LYS A 333 -7.24 -21.19 33.42
CA LYS A 333 -5.88 -21.78 33.44
C LYS A 333 -5.25 -22.02 32.06
N LYS A 334 -5.86 -21.55 30.97
CA LYS A 334 -5.29 -21.64 29.63
C LYS A 334 -4.31 -20.49 29.43
N THR A 335 -3.08 -20.84 29.06
CA THR A 335 -2.03 -19.84 28.80
C THR A 335 -1.96 -19.51 27.31
N PHE A 336 -1.80 -18.22 27.01
CA PHE A 336 -1.67 -17.71 25.65
C PHE A 336 -0.34 -16.96 25.53
N LYS A 337 0.37 -17.14 24.42
CA LYS A 337 1.56 -16.34 24.10
C LYS A 337 1.19 -15.28 23.07
N VAL A 338 1.33 -14.02 23.45
CA VAL A 338 1.22 -12.86 22.53
C VAL A 338 2.63 -12.46 22.13
N MET A 339 3.27 -13.28 21.31
CA MET A 339 4.62 -12.97 20.81
C MET A 339 4.49 -12.13 19.55
N THR A 340 5.07 -10.92 19.57
CA THR A 340 5.20 -10.14 18.33
C THR A 340 6.23 -10.79 17.42
N CYS A 341 6.08 -10.69 16.10
CA CYS A 341 7.09 -11.08 15.13
C CYS A 341 7.75 -9.87 14.44
N TYR A 342 7.36 -8.65 14.83
CA TYR A 342 7.79 -7.42 14.18
C TYR A 342 9.03 -6.84 14.86
N ASP A 343 10.04 -6.54 14.05
CA ASP A 343 11.32 -5.97 14.48
C ASP A 343 11.12 -4.60 15.13
N MET A 344 10.16 -3.79 14.66
CA MET A 344 9.78 -2.53 15.32
C MET A 344 9.41 -2.71 16.80
N THR A 345 8.78 -3.82 17.17
CA THR A 345 8.43 -4.05 18.57
C THR A 345 9.61 -4.64 19.34
N LYS A 346 10.31 -5.60 18.75
CA LYS A 346 11.39 -6.33 19.43
C LYS A 346 12.66 -5.52 19.57
N ASN A 347 13.07 -4.86 18.50
CA ASN A 347 14.39 -4.23 18.35
C ASN A 347 14.34 -2.72 18.56
N ASP A 348 13.15 -2.13 18.70
CA ASP A 348 12.98 -0.73 19.08
C ASP A 348 12.26 -0.64 20.43
N VAL A 349 10.95 -0.93 20.50
CA VAL A 349 10.17 -0.76 21.74
C VAL A 349 10.75 -1.53 22.93
N CYS A 350 11.09 -2.81 22.74
CA CYS A 350 11.61 -3.63 23.83
C CYS A 350 13.06 -3.26 24.25
N ASN A 351 13.75 -2.37 23.54
CA ASN A 351 15.08 -1.89 23.94
C ASN A 351 15.01 -0.72 24.94
N TYR A 352 13.85 -0.10 25.11
CA TYR A 352 13.65 0.90 26.16
C TYR A 352 13.60 0.23 27.54
N ALA A 353 14.24 0.87 28.52
CA ALA A 353 14.18 0.45 29.93
C ALA A 353 12.86 0.90 30.58
N GLU A 354 12.41 2.10 30.24
CA GLU A 354 11.23 2.76 30.76
C GLU A 354 10.48 3.45 29.61
N TRP A 355 9.18 3.65 29.76
CA TRP A 355 8.34 4.32 28.79
C TRP A 355 7.76 5.59 29.41
N THR A 356 8.53 6.67 29.31
CA THR A 356 8.27 7.99 29.90
C THR A 356 8.17 9.07 28.79
N PRO A 357 7.68 10.28 29.09
CA PRO A 357 7.67 11.40 28.13
C PRO A 357 9.01 11.62 27.44
N LYS A 358 10.12 11.58 28.21
CA LYS A 358 11.49 11.72 27.68
C LYS A 358 11.85 10.64 26.66
N SER A 359 11.49 9.38 26.92
CA SER A 359 11.73 8.28 25.97
C SER A 359 10.87 8.39 24.71
N LEU A 360 9.62 8.84 24.86
CA LEU A 360 8.69 9.03 23.75
C LEU A 360 9.14 10.17 22.84
N GLU A 361 9.60 11.29 23.39
CA GLU A 361 10.13 12.40 22.59
C GLU A 361 11.32 11.94 21.74
N LYS A 362 12.30 11.27 22.38
CA LYS A 362 13.46 10.72 21.67
C LYS A 362 13.03 9.75 20.56
N ARG A 363 12.10 8.83 20.86
CA ARG A 363 11.58 7.88 19.89
C ARG A 363 10.85 8.58 18.74
N LYS A 364 10.10 9.66 19.02
CA LYS A 364 9.40 10.47 18.01
C LYS A 364 10.39 10.99 16.97
N GLU A 365 11.45 11.65 17.43
CA GLU A 365 12.51 12.21 16.57
C GLU A 365 13.19 11.11 15.74
N GLU A 366 13.57 9.99 16.36
CA GLU A 366 14.24 8.87 15.69
C GLU A 366 13.34 8.23 14.61
N LEU A 367 12.06 7.99 14.92
CA LEU A 367 11.11 7.42 13.97
C LEU A 367 10.84 8.36 12.80
N ILE A 368 10.61 9.65 13.06
CA ILE A 368 10.36 10.63 12.00
C ILE A 368 11.59 10.72 11.10
N LYS A 369 12.79 10.86 11.67
CA LYS A 369 14.04 10.89 10.89
C LYS A 369 14.21 9.63 10.04
N HIS A 370 13.90 8.46 10.57
CA HIS A 370 13.98 7.20 9.84
C HIS A 370 12.98 7.17 8.68
N ILE A 371 11.71 7.50 8.91
CA ILE A 371 10.67 7.56 7.88
C ILE A 371 11.04 8.57 6.80
N GLU A 372 11.52 9.76 7.19
CA GLU A 372 11.94 10.80 6.26
C GLU A 372 13.11 10.33 5.40
N SER A 373 14.10 9.64 5.96
CA SER A 373 15.26 9.14 5.21
C SER A 373 14.87 8.20 4.06
N VAL A 374 13.76 7.48 4.20
CA VAL A 374 13.23 6.56 3.19
C VAL A 374 12.30 7.28 2.21
N LEU A 375 11.46 8.18 2.71
CA LEU A 375 10.34 8.74 1.96
C LEU A 375 10.60 10.11 1.34
N THR A 376 11.61 10.85 1.78
CA THR A 376 11.94 12.16 1.22
C THR A 376 12.87 12.03 0.01
N LEU A 377 12.74 12.98 -0.93
CA LEU A 377 13.31 12.89 -2.28
C LEU A 377 14.75 13.41 -2.34
#